data_AF-A0A543DP73-F1
#
_entry.id   AF-A0A543DP73-F1
#
_cell.length_a   1.000
_cell.length_b   1.000
_cell.length_c   1.000
_cell.angle_alpha   90.00
_cell.angle_beta   90.00
_cell.angle_gamma   90.00
#
_symmetry.space_group_name_H-M   'P 1'
#
loop_
_entity.id
_entity.type
_entity.pdbx_description
1 polymer ?
#
loop_
_entity_poly.entity_id
_entity_poly.type
_entity_poly.pdbx_seq_one_letter_code
_entity_poly.pdbx_strand_id
1 'polypeptide(L)'
;MPRRRRTPIDAGPKPRPTYGTPQAVRQLATAWNLQLSPHCWGTGVVQAATLQLLAATPRAPFGMTGGDPLIFEFDRGHNPLREGVLVEPIRPQRGRVSIPSDPGLGVTVDEDWVREHRVDGHGVRMKV
;
A
#
# COMPACT_ATOMS: atom_id res chain seq x y z
N MET A 1 6.28 -32.09 -43.83
CA MET A 1 6.76 -31.92 -42.44
C MET A 1 5.58 -32.06 -41.49
N PRO A 2 5.52 -33.07 -40.60
CA PRO A 2 4.40 -33.24 -39.69
C PRO A 2 4.51 -32.23 -38.53
N ARG A 3 3.42 -31.51 -38.23
CA ARG A 3 3.36 -30.57 -37.09
C ARG A 3 3.45 -31.37 -35.78
N ARG A 4 4.51 -31.17 -35.00
CA ARG A 4 4.61 -31.69 -33.61
C ARG A 4 3.43 -31.15 -32.81
N ARG A 5 2.55 -32.03 -32.32
CA ARG A 5 1.57 -31.68 -31.29
C ARG A 5 2.34 -31.29 -30.03
N ARG A 6 2.15 -30.06 -29.53
CA ARG A 6 2.66 -29.66 -28.20
C ARG A 6 1.86 -30.45 -27.17
N THR A 7 2.52 -31.28 -26.39
CA THR A 7 1.94 -31.86 -25.18
C THR A 7 1.53 -30.72 -24.23
N PRO A 8 0.37 -30.79 -23.57
CA PRO A 8 0.03 -29.84 -22.51
C PRO A 8 1.10 -29.94 -21.43
N ILE A 9 1.75 -28.83 -21.10
CA ILE A 9 2.60 -28.74 -19.92
C ILE A 9 1.63 -28.87 -18.75
N ASP A 10 1.75 -29.96 -18.00
CA ASP A 10 1.03 -30.14 -16.74
C ASP A 10 1.45 -29.03 -15.78
N ALA A 11 0.62 -28.00 -15.69
CA ALA A 11 0.80 -26.93 -14.73
C ALA A 11 0.36 -27.48 -13.38
N GLY A 12 1.30 -28.16 -12.70
CA GLY A 12 1.17 -28.54 -11.30
C GLY A 12 0.73 -27.36 -10.43
N PRO A 13 0.31 -27.61 -9.17
CA PRO A 13 -0.33 -26.61 -8.33
C PRO A 13 0.47 -25.31 -8.35
N LYS A 14 -0.12 -24.25 -8.92
CA LYS A 14 0.53 -22.95 -9.00
C LYS A 14 0.86 -22.54 -7.56
N PRO A 15 2.12 -22.21 -7.23
CA PRO A 15 2.46 -21.75 -5.90
C PRO A 15 1.55 -20.58 -5.56
N ARG A 16 1.05 -20.55 -4.31
CA ARG A 16 0.30 -19.41 -3.79
C ARG A 16 1.10 -18.15 -4.14
N PRO A 17 0.47 -17.08 -4.64
CA PRO A 17 1.22 -15.90 -4.99
C PRO A 17 1.86 -15.36 -3.71
N THR A 18 3.14 -15.62 -3.56
CA THR A 18 4.01 -14.98 -2.59
C THR A 18 4.29 -13.59 -3.16
N TYR A 19 3.26 -12.74 -3.25
CA TYR A 19 3.52 -11.32 -3.40
C TYR A 19 4.45 -10.97 -2.25
N GLY A 20 5.68 -10.54 -2.56
CA GLY A 20 6.63 -10.14 -1.53
C GLY A 20 5.93 -9.13 -0.64
N THR A 21 5.73 -9.50 0.63
CA THR A 21 4.97 -8.64 1.54
C THR A 21 5.69 -7.30 1.66
N PRO A 22 5.00 -6.19 1.96
CA PRO A 22 5.65 -4.91 2.20
C PRO A 22 6.78 -5.01 3.23
N GLN A 23 6.66 -5.93 4.20
CA GLN A 23 7.69 -6.26 5.17
C GLN A 23 8.94 -6.88 4.51
N ALA A 24 8.78 -7.85 3.61
CA ALA A 24 9.90 -8.47 2.90
C ALA A 24 10.64 -7.47 2.00
N VAL A 25 9.90 -6.64 1.27
CA VAL A 25 10.47 -5.57 0.43
C VAL A 25 11.23 -4.56 1.30
N ARG A 26 10.65 -4.11 2.41
CA ARG A 26 11.30 -3.20 3.37
C ARG A 26 12.60 -3.78 3.91
N GLN A 27 12.60 -5.07 4.30
CA GLN A 27 13.79 -5.74 4.83
C GLN A 27 14.91 -5.81 3.79
N LEU A 28 14.59 -6.17 2.55
CA LEU A 28 15.56 -6.20 1.46
C LEU A 28 16.09 -4.79 1.17
N ALA A 29 15.22 -3.79 1.00
CA ALA A 29 15.65 -2.41 0.76
C ALA A 29 16.60 -1.91 1.85
N THR A 30 16.26 -2.18 3.12
CA THR A 30 17.10 -1.83 4.28
C THR A 30 18.47 -2.53 4.22
N ALA A 31 18.49 -3.84 3.93
CA ALA A 31 19.74 -4.61 3.84
C ALA A 31 20.69 -4.10 2.74
N TRP A 32 20.13 -3.54 1.67
CA TRP A 32 20.88 -2.97 0.56
C TRP A 32 21.09 -1.45 0.66
N ASN A 33 20.78 -0.85 1.82
CA ASN A 33 20.91 0.58 2.07
C ASN A 33 20.13 1.46 1.07
N LEU A 34 18.99 0.95 0.59
CA LEU A 34 18.11 1.62 -0.37
C LEU A 34 16.94 2.27 0.35
N GLN A 35 16.58 3.46 -0.13
CA GLN A 35 15.38 4.15 0.33
C GLN A 35 14.11 3.45 -0.19
N LEU A 36 13.07 3.42 0.64
CA LEU A 36 11.75 2.94 0.27
C LEU A 36 10.81 4.13 0.06
N SER A 37 10.12 4.16 -1.09
CA SER A 37 9.02 5.08 -1.39
C SER A 37 7.81 4.26 -1.83
N PRO A 38 6.97 3.80 -0.89
CA PRO A 38 5.82 2.96 -1.22
C PRO A 38 4.82 3.73 -2.06
N HIS A 39 4.37 3.13 -3.16
CA HIS A 39 3.27 3.64 -3.94
C HIS A 39 1.96 3.54 -3.16
N CYS A 40 1.15 4.60 -3.15
CA CYS A 40 -0.09 4.61 -2.36
C CYS A 40 -1.24 5.39 -3.00
N TRP A 41 -1.47 5.18 -4.30
CA TRP A 41 -2.71 5.62 -4.94
C TRP A 41 -3.87 4.72 -4.52
N GLY A 42 -4.65 5.20 -3.57
CA GLY A 42 -5.83 4.52 -3.03
C GLY A 42 -6.63 5.46 -2.14
N THR A 43 -7.56 4.90 -1.36
CA THR A 43 -8.34 5.63 -0.37
C THR A 43 -7.50 6.00 0.86
N GLY A 44 -8.06 6.79 1.77
CA GLY A 44 -7.42 7.11 3.05
C GLY A 44 -6.93 5.89 3.85
N VAL A 45 -7.54 4.72 3.68
CA VAL A 45 -7.09 3.46 4.31
C VAL A 45 -5.70 3.05 3.82
N VAL A 46 -5.45 3.09 2.50
CA VAL A 46 -4.15 2.77 1.92
C VAL A 46 -3.11 3.82 2.34
N GLN A 47 -3.50 5.09 2.39
CA GLN A 47 -2.64 6.17 2.89
C GLN A 47 -2.21 5.91 4.35
N ALA A 48 -3.15 5.58 5.24
CA ALA A 48 -2.86 5.27 6.63
C ALA A 48 -1.92 4.06 6.77
N ALA A 49 -2.19 2.98 6.04
CA ALA A 49 -1.33 1.79 6.03
C ALA A 49 0.09 2.10 5.55
N THR A 50 0.24 2.92 4.50
CA THR A 50 1.55 3.37 4.02
C THR A 50 2.27 4.23 5.05
N LEU A 51 1.57 5.11 5.75
CA LEU A 51 2.17 5.91 6.83
C LEU A 51 2.67 5.03 7.98
N GLN A 52 1.92 3.99 8.37
CA GLN A 52 2.39 3.02 9.38
C GLN A 52 3.61 2.22 8.89
N LEU A 53 3.63 1.82 7.61
CA LEU A 53 4.81 1.17 7.02
C LEU A 53 6.04 2.08 7.04
N LEU A 54 5.88 3.35 6.64
CA LEU A 54 6.94 4.35 6.69
C LEU A 54 7.40 4.62 8.13
N ALA A 55 6.48 4.67 9.10
CA ALA A 55 6.80 4.80 10.53
C ALA A 55 7.76 3.71 11.02
N ALA A 56 7.56 2.48 10.54
CA ALA A 56 8.39 1.32 10.84
C ALA A 56 9.61 1.16 9.93
N THR A 57 9.84 2.07 8.98
CA THR A 57 10.94 1.98 8.01
C THR A 57 12.10 2.87 8.46
N PRO A 58 13.32 2.32 8.63
CA PRO A 58 14.47 3.14 8.95
C PRO A 58 14.87 4.01 7.75
N ARG A 59 15.46 5.17 8.01
CA ARG A 59 15.93 6.06 6.94
C ARG A 59 17.19 5.49 6.30
N ALA A 60 17.19 5.41 4.97
CA ALA A 60 18.32 5.01 4.15
C ALA A 60 18.56 6.09 3.07
N PRO A 61 19.79 6.23 2.57
CA PRO A 61 20.99 5.49 2.96
C PRO A 61 21.51 5.88 4.36
N PHE A 62 21.93 4.90 5.15
CA PHE A 62 22.62 5.14 6.42
C PHE A 62 24.01 5.75 6.14
N GLY A 63 24.30 6.87 6.80
CA GLY A 63 25.58 7.57 6.72
C GLY A 63 25.83 8.41 7.97
N MET A 64 26.97 9.11 8.02
CA MET A 64 27.38 9.89 9.21
C MET A 64 26.39 10.99 9.61
N THR A 65 25.60 11.49 8.65
CA THR A 65 24.61 12.56 8.86
C THR A 65 23.19 12.01 9.11
N GLY A 66 23.03 10.69 9.21
CA GLY A 66 21.73 10.03 9.15
C GLY A 66 21.22 9.89 7.72
N GLY A 67 20.16 9.10 7.54
CA GLY A 67 19.53 8.87 6.23
C GLY A 67 18.51 9.94 5.83
N ASP A 68 18.20 9.95 4.54
CA ASP A 68 17.28 10.92 3.94
C ASP A 68 15.86 10.84 4.53
N PRO A 69 15.10 11.95 4.51
CA PRO A 69 13.69 11.94 4.91
C PRO A 69 12.91 10.91 4.09
N LEU A 70 12.03 10.15 4.74
CA LEU A 70 11.12 9.25 4.05
C LEU A 70 10.14 10.06 3.18
N ILE A 71 9.88 9.54 1.98
CA ILE A 71 8.97 10.15 1.02
C ILE A 71 7.62 9.44 1.12
N PHE A 72 6.57 10.24 1.25
CA PHE A 72 5.20 9.80 1.19
C PHE A 72 4.57 10.37 -0.08
N GLU A 73 4.07 9.48 -0.94
CA GLU A 73 3.32 9.89 -2.12
C GLU A 73 1.94 10.40 -1.70
N PHE A 74 1.58 11.62 -2.12
CA PHE A 74 0.28 12.19 -1.82
C PHE A 74 -0.27 12.96 -3.02
N ASP A 75 -1.38 12.47 -3.56
CA ASP A 75 -2.15 13.18 -4.58
C ASP A 75 -2.96 14.32 -3.95
N ARG A 76 -2.80 15.52 -4.51
CA ARG A 76 -3.47 16.75 -4.08
C ARG A 76 -4.74 17.07 -4.87
N GLY A 77 -5.05 16.32 -5.93
CA GLY A 77 -6.27 16.50 -6.70
C GLY A 77 -7.50 16.17 -5.85
N HIS A 78 -8.56 16.96 -5.96
CA HIS A 78 -9.79 16.71 -5.22
C HIS A 78 -10.36 15.33 -5.57
N ASN A 79 -10.55 14.48 -4.56
CA ASN A 79 -11.11 13.14 -4.74
C ASN A 79 -11.99 12.76 -3.54
N PRO A 80 -13.32 12.93 -3.64
CA PRO A 80 -14.26 12.60 -2.57
C PRO A 80 -14.18 11.15 -2.11
N LEU A 81 -13.96 10.20 -3.03
CA LEU A 81 -13.89 8.77 -2.70
C LEU A 81 -12.62 8.42 -1.93
N ARG A 82 -11.53 9.17 -2.13
CA ARG A 82 -10.31 8.98 -1.35
C ARG A 82 -10.46 9.54 0.06
N GLU A 83 -10.99 10.76 0.15
CA GLU A 83 -11.02 11.54 1.38
C GLU A 83 -12.19 11.14 2.29
N GLY A 84 -13.38 10.94 1.73
CA GLY A 84 -14.60 10.65 2.51
C GLY A 84 -14.65 9.26 3.16
N VAL A 85 -13.76 8.33 2.78
CA VAL A 85 -13.71 6.98 3.40
C VAL A 85 -13.23 7.04 4.85
N LEU A 86 -12.58 8.12 5.28
CA LEU A 86 -12.17 8.33 6.67
C LEU A 86 -13.02 9.44 7.30
N VAL A 87 -13.34 9.27 8.59
CA VAL A 87 -14.00 10.34 9.38
C VAL A 87 -13.12 11.60 9.39
N GLU A 88 -11.80 11.42 9.56
CA GLU A 88 -10.81 12.49 9.47
C GLU A 88 -9.82 12.19 8.32
N PRO A 89 -9.93 12.90 7.18
CA PRO A 89 -9.03 12.68 6.05
C PRO A 89 -7.58 13.08 6.38
N ILE A 90 -6.62 12.28 5.90
CA ILE A 90 -5.20 12.59 6.02
C ILE A 90 -4.87 13.81 5.16
N ARG A 91 -4.36 14.87 5.80
CA ARG A 91 -3.99 16.13 5.13
C ARG A 91 -2.53 16.51 5.40
N PRO A 92 -1.71 16.66 4.36
CA PRO A 92 -0.38 17.22 4.50
C PRO A 92 -0.43 18.67 4.95
N GLN A 93 0.48 19.05 5.84
CA GLN A 93 0.68 20.41 6.30
C GLN A 93 2.14 20.79 6.10
N ARG A 94 2.38 21.90 5.39
CA ARG A 94 3.73 22.45 5.13
C ARG A 94 4.72 21.41 4.55
N GLY A 95 4.27 20.61 3.60
CA GLY A 95 5.08 19.58 2.93
C GLY A 95 5.38 18.34 3.79
N ARG A 96 4.68 18.18 4.91
CA ARG A 96 4.80 17.00 5.80
C ARG A 96 3.42 16.43 6.08
N VAL A 97 3.37 15.18 6.51
CA VAL A 97 2.15 14.52 6.94
C VAL A 97 2.39 13.92 8.32
N SER A 98 1.42 14.04 9.21
CA SER A 98 1.48 13.41 10.52
C SER A 98 1.14 11.92 10.39
N ILE A 99 1.83 11.09 11.15
CA ILE A 99 1.51 9.66 11.23
C ILE A 99 0.34 9.52 12.21
N PRO A 100 -0.80 8.92 11.81
CA PRO A 100 -1.93 8.74 12.71
C PRO A 100 -1.56 7.84 13.91
N SER A 101 -2.00 8.19 15.11
CA SER A 101 -1.52 7.60 16.37
C SER A 101 -2.50 6.68 17.09
N ASP A 102 -3.76 6.61 16.65
CA ASP A 102 -4.75 5.73 17.25
C ASP A 102 -4.39 4.24 17.01
N PRO A 103 -4.98 3.30 17.77
CA PRO A 103 -4.70 1.88 17.58
C PRO A 103 -4.94 1.38 16.14
N GLY A 104 -4.17 0.37 15.72
CA GLY A 104 -4.29 -0.21 14.38
C GLY A 104 -3.65 0.68 13.31
N LEU A 105 -4.44 1.10 12.31
CA LEU A 105 -3.96 2.03 11.27
C LEU A 105 -3.91 3.49 11.74
N GLY A 106 -4.49 3.78 12.90
CA GLY A 106 -4.56 5.12 13.48
C GLY A 106 -5.63 6.03 12.88
N VAL A 107 -6.57 5.47 12.11
CA VAL A 107 -7.67 6.21 11.48
C VAL A 107 -9.01 5.48 11.69
N THR A 108 -10.10 6.23 11.63
CA THR A 108 -11.47 5.70 11.69
C THR A 108 -12.11 5.77 10.31
N VAL A 109 -12.70 4.65 9.88
CA VAL A 109 -13.46 4.55 8.63
C VAL A 109 -14.85 5.17 8.82
N ASP A 110 -15.29 5.97 7.86
CA ASP A 110 -16.68 6.41 7.77
C ASP A 110 -17.52 5.32 7.07
N GLU A 111 -18.10 4.43 7.87
CA GLU A 111 -18.91 3.32 7.37
C GLU A 111 -20.20 3.79 6.69
N ASP A 112 -20.69 4.98 7.01
CA ASP A 112 -21.90 5.55 6.40
C ASP A 112 -21.57 5.99 4.98
N TRP A 113 -20.46 6.71 4.81
CA TRP A 113 -19.93 7.09 3.50
C TRP A 113 -19.66 5.86 2.62
N VAL A 114 -19.03 4.83 3.18
CA VAL A 114 -18.75 3.58 2.45
C VAL A 114 -20.05 2.89 2.01
N ARG A 115 -21.07 2.84 2.88
CA ARG A 115 -22.36 2.23 2.54
C ARG A 115 -23.13 3.02 1.49
N GLU A 116 -23.03 4.34 1.48
CA GLU A 116 -23.66 5.22 0.49
C GLU A 116 -23.00 5.12 -0.88
N HIS A 117 -21.67 4.98 -0.92
CA HIS A 117 -20.88 4.96 -2.16
C HIS A 117 -20.52 3.55 -2.65
N ARG A 118 -21.15 2.52 -2.09
CA ARG A 118 -20.96 1.14 -2.53
C ARG A 118 -21.50 0.95 -3.95
N VAL A 119 -20.84 0.11 -4.75
CA VAL A 119 -21.34 -0.30 -6.06
C VAL A 119 -22.12 -1.60 -5.93
N ASP A 120 -23.41 -1.57 -6.23
CA ASP A 120 -24.25 -2.77 -6.19
C ASP A 120 -23.88 -3.75 -7.32
N GLY A 121 -23.99 -5.06 -7.06
CA GLY A 121 -23.71 -6.10 -8.04
C GLY A 121 -22.22 -6.35 -8.34
N HIS A 122 -21.30 -5.62 -7.70
CA HIS A 122 -19.86 -5.87 -7.82
C HIS A 122 -19.39 -6.86 -6.74
N GLY A 123 -18.94 -8.06 -7.15
CA GLY A 123 -18.38 -9.08 -6.25
C GLY A 123 -16.99 -9.51 -6.66
N VAL A 124 -16.07 -9.63 -5.70
CA VAL A 124 -14.75 -10.25 -5.92
C VAL A 124 -14.84 -11.72 -5.55
N ARG A 125 -14.58 -12.62 -6.50
CA ARG A 125 -14.50 -14.06 -6.20
C ARG A 125 -13.22 -14.35 -5.43
N MET A 126 -13.37 -14.73 -4.17
CA MET A 126 -12.27 -15.30 -3.39
C MET A 126 -12.07 -16.77 -3.82
N LYS A 127 -10.87 -17.12 -4.29
CA LYS A 127 -10.45 -18.52 -4.33
C LYS A 127 -9.91 -18.86 -2.95
N VAL A 128 -10.69 -19.63 -2.18
CA VAL A 128 -10.22 -20.28 -0.95
C VAL A 128 -9.48 -21.54 -1.31
#